data_AF-A0A9N9IKX4-F1
#
_entry.id   AF-A0A9N9IKX4-F1
#
_cell.length_a   1.000
_cell.length_b   1.000
_cell.length_c   1.000
_cell.angle_alpha   90.00
_cell.angle_beta   90.00
_cell.angle_gamma   90.00
#
_symmetry.space_group_name_H-M   'P 1'
#
loop_
_entity.id
_entity.type
_entity.pdbx_description
1 polymer ?
#
loop_
_entity_poly.entity_id
_entity_poly.type
_entity_poly.pdbx_seq_one_letter_code
_entity_poly.pdbx_strand_id
1 'polypeptide(L)'
;MVNVDISSGRLGMSLDEPPVTSEPSTHVDCSSSESGAFEKKPIKSRVKNLDAIWFGEHYLQTWYFSPYPQEYAEARVIYICEFCLYHFISEKQFERHCKKCTVRHPPGNEIYRDSEVSFFEIDGARQ
;
A
#
# COMPACT_ATOMS: atom_id res chain seq x y z
N MET A 1 4.41 -27.59 38.11
CA MET A 1 4.89 -28.41 36.96
C MET A 1 3.86 -28.17 35.86
N VAL A 2 4.07 -27.29 34.89
CA VAL A 2 5.27 -27.05 34.06
C VAL A 2 5.47 -25.56 33.83
N ASN A 3 6.69 -25.07 34.04
CA ASN A 3 7.14 -23.76 33.59
C ASN A 3 7.58 -23.92 32.13
N VAL A 4 7.22 -22.98 31.26
CA VAL A 4 7.78 -22.89 29.89
C VAL A 4 8.69 -21.67 29.87
N ASP A 5 9.98 -21.94 30.02
CA ASP A 5 11.07 -20.98 29.86
C ASP A 5 11.16 -20.52 28.40
N ILE A 6 10.83 -19.26 28.13
CA ILE A 6 11.21 -18.59 26.88
C ILE A 6 12.59 -17.97 27.11
N SER A 7 13.61 -18.83 27.11
CA SER A 7 15.00 -18.42 27.03
C SER A 7 15.54 -18.76 25.64
N SER A 8 16.07 -17.73 24.98
CA SER A 8 17.17 -17.80 24.01
C SER A 8 16.97 -18.68 22.76
N GLY A 9 16.40 -18.06 21.71
CA GLY A 9 16.44 -18.56 20.34
C GLY A 9 16.90 -17.48 19.36
N ARG A 10 18.14 -16.99 19.55
CA ARG A 10 18.81 -16.06 18.62
C ARG A 10 19.27 -16.84 17.39
N LEU A 11 18.36 -17.08 16.44
CA LEU A 11 18.71 -17.53 15.10
C LEU A 11 19.20 -16.33 14.30
N GLY A 12 20.52 -16.29 14.11
CA GLY A 12 21.18 -15.35 13.21
C GLY A 12 20.73 -15.62 11.78
N MET A 13 19.98 -14.68 11.23
CA MET A 13 19.78 -14.56 9.79
C MET A 13 20.92 -13.67 9.29
N SER A 14 21.84 -14.27 8.54
CA SER A 14 22.92 -13.59 7.86
C SER A 14 22.35 -12.47 6.97
N LEU A 15 22.86 -11.25 7.19
CA LEU A 15 22.66 -10.12 6.31
C LEU A 15 23.43 -10.39 5.03
N ASP A 16 22.73 -10.81 3.97
CA ASP A 16 23.24 -10.66 2.62
C ASP A 16 22.90 -9.25 2.15
N GLU A 17 23.91 -8.40 2.17
CA GLU A 17 23.90 -7.02 1.70
C GLU A 17 23.66 -6.99 0.17
N PRO A 18 22.56 -6.39 -0.34
CA PRO A 18 22.38 -6.26 -1.79
C PRO A 18 23.32 -5.20 -2.37
N PRO A 19 23.79 -5.38 -3.62
CA PRO A 19 24.92 -4.64 -4.16
C PRO A 19 24.61 -3.14 -4.36
N VAL A 20 25.56 -2.31 -3.94
CA VAL A 20 25.63 -0.88 -4.21
C VAL A 20 25.68 -0.64 -5.73
N THR A 21 24.67 0.05 -6.27
CA THR A 21 24.76 0.64 -7.61
C THR A 21 24.50 2.13 -7.51
N SER A 22 25.60 2.87 -7.55
CA SER A 22 25.79 4.27 -7.95
C SER A 22 24.53 5.11 -8.20
N GLU A 23 24.36 6.12 -7.35
CA GLU A 23 23.60 7.35 -7.61
C GLU A 23 23.98 7.98 -8.96
N PRO A 24 23.01 8.51 -9.72
CA PRO A 24 23.26 9.66 -10.57
C PRO A 24 22.46 10.86 -10.06
N SER A 25 23.21 11.82 -9.54
CA SER A 25 22.83 13.22 -9.45
C SER A 25 22.45 13.75 -10.84
N THR A 26 21.20 14.18 -11.04
CA THR A 26 20.91 15.25 -12.01
C THR A 26 19.63 15.97 -11.62
N HIS A 27 19.82 17.23 -11.23
CA HIS A 27 18.86 18.32 -11.24
C HIS A 27 18.09 18.35 -12.57
N VAL A 28 16.76 18.43 -12.54
CA VAL A 28 15.98 18.79 -13.73
C VAL A 28 14.83 19.71 -13.30
N ASP A 29 15.11 21.01 -13.41
CA ASP A 29 14.10 22.06 -13.54
C ASP A 29 13.32 21.88 -14.85
N CYS A 30 12.10 22.42 -14.91
CA CYS A 30 11.69 23.45 -15.90
C CYS A 30 10.17 23.50 -16.08
N SER A 31 9.59 24.57 -15.53
CA SER A 31 8.42 25.37 -15.93
C SER A 31 7.26 24.80 -16.77
N SER A 32 6.07 24.98 -16.18
CA SER A 32 4.86 25.63 -16.69
C SER A 32 4.54 25.58 -18.19
N SER A 33 3.40 24.97 -18.54
CA SER A 33 2.16 25.67 -18.95
C SER A 33 1.11 24.67 -19.47
N GLU A 34 -0.16 24.99 -19.19
CA GLU A 34 -1.34 24.15 -19.39
C GLU A 34 -1.79 24.05 -20.86
N SER A 35 -2.30 22.88 -21.29
CA SER A 35 -3.71 22.71 -21.75
C SER A 35 -3.93 21.39 -22.50
N GLY A 36 -4.90 20.59 -22.03
CA GLY A 36 -5.90 19.95 -22.90
C GLY A 36 -5.50 18.78 -23.81
N ALA A 37 -4.86 17.73 -23.30
CA ALA A 37 -4.98 16.36 -23.81
C ALA A 37 -4.45 15.40 -22.73
N PHE A 38 -5.13 14.27 -22.49
CA PHE A 38 -4.55 13.19 -21.68
C PHE A 38 -3.46 12.52 -22.53
N GLU A 39 -2.36 13.23 -22.76
CA GLU A 39 -1.12 12.65 -23.25
C GLU A 39 -0.74 11.57 -22.26
N LYS A 40 -0.81 10.32 -22.72
CA LYS A 40 -0.24 9.18 -22.02
C LYS A 40 1.27 9.39 -21.98
N LYS A 41 1.75 10.23 -21.06
CA LYS A 41 3.17 10.28 -20.70
C LYS A 41 3.59 8.83 -20.45
N PRO A 42 4.63 8.32 -21.11
CA PRO A 42 5.04 6.94 -20.93
C PRO A 42 5.27 6.73 -19.44
N ILE A 43 4.53 5.79 -18.86
CA ILE A 43 4.68 5.38 -17.46
C ILE A 43 6.17 5.00 -17.35
N LYS A 44 6.96 5.78 -16.61
CA LYS A 44 8.34 5.42 -16.27
C LYS A 44 8.29 4.24 -15.29
N SER A 45 7.83 3.08 -15.76
CA SER A 45 7.45 1.90 -14.98
C SER A 45 8.65 1.07 -14.50
N ARG A 46 9.85 1.66 -14.40
CA ARG A 46 11.05 0.93 -14.00
C ARG A 46 11.42 1.10 -12.53
N VAL A 47 10.79 2.04 -11.81
CA VAL A 47 11.06 2.32 -10.39
C VAL A 47 9.74 2.31 -9.61
N LYS A 48 9.71 1.57 -8.51
CA LYS A 48 8.57 1.53 -7.58
C LYS A 48 8.55 2.83 -6.77
N ASN A 49 7.35 3.36 -6.51
CA ASN A 49 7.17 4.53 -5.65
C ASN A 49 6.98 4.18 -4.18
N LEU A 50 6.47 2.99 -3.88
CA LEU A 50 6.29 2.45 -2.53
C LEU A 50 7.10 1.17 -2.43
N ASP A 51 7.72 0.91 -1.28
CA ASP A 51 8.47 -0.33 -1.02
C ASP A 51 7.53 -1.43 -0.49
N ALA A 52 6.57 -1.07 0.35
CA ALA A 52 5.60 -1.99 0.94
C ALA A 52 4.31 -1.28 1.35
N ILE A 53 3.28 -2.06 1.70
CA ILE A 53 2.02 -1.58 2.27
C ILE A 53 1.65 -2.41 3.51
N TRP A 54 0.99 -1.78 4.46
CA TRP A 54 0.26 -2.46 5.53
C TRP A 54 -1.19 -2.64 5.09
N PHE A 55 -1.67 -3.87 5.09
CA PHE A 55 -3.04 -4.23 4.74
C PHE A 55 -3.64 -5.10 5.84
N GLY A 56 -4.52 -4.50 6.65
CA GLY A 56 -4.98 -5.15 7.89
C GLY A 56 -3.79 -5.47 8.80
N GLU A 57 -3.61 -6.74 9.16
CA GLU A 57 -2.49 -7.22 9.97
C GLU A 57 -1.27 -7.68 9.13
N HIS A 58 -1.33 -7.53 7.80
CA HIS A 58 -0.32 -8.05 6.89
C HIS A 58 0.60 -6.96 6.34
N TYR A 59 1.89 -7.25 6.30
CA TYR A 59 2.90 -6.43 5.64
C TYR A 59 3.19 -7.01 4.25
N LEU A 60 2.91 -6.25 3.19
CA LEU A 60 2.99 -6.71 1.81
C LEU A 60 4.02 -5.90 1.03
N GLN A 61 5.03 -6.56 0.48
CA GLN A 61 6.02 -5.90 -0.39
C GLN A 61 5.41 -5.64 -1.77
N THR A 62 5.56 -4.42 -2.29
CA THR A 62 5.01 -4.06 -3.60
C THR A 62 5.86 -4.63 -4.73
N TRP A 63 5.23 -5.00 -5.84
CA TRP A 63 5.95 -5.50 -7.02
C TRP A 63 6.05 -4.49 -8.16
N TYR A 64 5.08 -3.59 -8.25
CA TYR A 64 4.96 -2.62 -9.34
C TYR A 64 4.70 -1.23 -8.81
N PHE A 65 4.94 -0.25 -9.68
CA PHE A 65 4.51 1.13 -9.47
C PHE A 65 2.98 1.22 -9.45
N SER A 66 2.44 2.01 -8.51
CA SER A 66 1.03 2.40 -8.48
C SER A 66 0.93 3.93 -8.44
N PRO A 67 0.08 4.57 -9.25
CA PRO A 67 -0.01 6.03 -9.35
C PRO A 67 -0.73 6.66 -8.14
N TYR A 68 -0.16 6.51 -6.94
CA TYR A 68 -0.65 7.22 -5.75
C TYR A 68 -0.39 8.74 -5.88
N PRO A 69 -1.24 9.58 -5.24
CA PRO A 69 -1.09 11.03 -5.26
C PRO A 69 0.30 11.50 -4.81
N GLN A 70 0.70 12.71 -5.21
CA GLN A 70 2.06 13.22 -5.01
C GLN A 70 2.42 13.38 -3.53
N GLU A 71 1.44 13.61 -2.65
CA GLU A 71 1.63 13.62 -1.20
C GLU A 71 2.15 12.29 -0.63
N TYR A 72 2.05 11.18 -1.38
CA TYR A 72 2.60 9.87 -1.03
C TYR A 72 3.99 9.61 -1.64
N ALA A 73 4.55 10.54 -2.42
CA ALA A 73 5.80 10.32 -3.14
C ALA A 73 7.02 10.07 -2.22
N GLU A 74 6.99 10.62 -1.01
CA GLU A 74 8.06 10.44 -0.01
C GLU A 74 7.83 9.23 0.91
N ALA A 75 6.61 8.69 0.92
CA ALA A 75 6.26 7.57 1.79
C ALA A 75 6.82 6.26 1.22
N ARG A 76 7.67 5.56 1.98
CA ARG A 76 8.11 4.20 1.60
C ARG A 76 7.05 3.15 1.87
N VAL A 77 6.25 3.36 2.92
CA VAL A 77 5.19 2.46 3.36
C VAL A 77 3.91 3.25 3.60
N ILE A 78 2.79 2.71 3.16
CA ILE A 78 1.45 3.26 3.41
C ILE A 78 0.56 2.24 4.09
N TYR A 79 -0.49 2.70 4.74
CA TYR A 79 -1.46 1.88 5.45
C TYR A 79 -2.78 1.87 4.69
N ILE A 80 -3.36 0.69 4.48
CA ILE A 80 -4.62 0.52 3.77
C ILE A 80 -5.60 -0.24 4.67
N CYS A 81 -6.81 0.28 4.80
CA CYS A 81 -7.89 -0.40 5.51
C CYS A 81 -8.42 -1.59 4.72
N GLU A 82 -8.54 -2.75 5.36
CA GLU A 82 -9.00 -3.99 4.74
C GLU A 82 -10.46 -3.93 4.25
N PHE A 83 -11.28 -3.05 4.84
CA PHE A 83 -12.71 -2.97 4.51
C PHE A 83 -13.04 -1.87 3.51
N CYS A 84 -12.61 -0.63 3.78
CA CYS A 84 -12.96 0.51 2.93
C CYS A 84 -11.90 0.81 1.85
N LEU A 85 -10.75 0.12 1.89
CA LEU A 85 -9.62 0.30 0.98
C LEU A 85 -9.04 1.73 0.96
N TYR A 86 -9.43 2.57 1.91
CA TYR A 86 -8.85 3.91 2.07
C TYR A 86 -7.42 3.79 2.56
N HIS A 87 -6.57 4.68 2.03
CA HIS A 87 -5.13 4.66 2.23
C HIS A 87 -4.68 5.83 3.11
N PHE A 88 -3.61 5.64 3.89
CA PHE A 88 -3.10 6.59 4.86
C PHE A 88 -1.58 6.60 4.86
N ILE A 89 -0.99 7.79 5.04
CA ILE A 89 0.47 7.96 5.18
C ILE A 89 0.92 7.61 6.60
N SER A 90 0.15 8.03 7.61
CA SER A 90 0.52 7.91 9.02
C SER A 90 -0.28 6.83 9.72
N GLU A 91 0.42 6.00 10.49
CA GLU A 91 -0.15 4.96 11.36
C GLU A 91 -1.22 5.53 12.31
N LYS A 92 -0.98 6.70 12.92
CA LYS A 92 -1.97 7.35 13.81
C LYS A 92 -3.26 7.76 13.10
N GLN A 93 -3.20 8.06 11.80
CA GLN A 93 -4.40 8.34 11.01
C GLN A 93 -5.17 7.05 10.74
N PHE A 94 -4.44 6.00 10.37
CA PHE A 94 -4.98 4.65 10.16
C PHE A 94 -5.65 4.10 11.42
N GLU A 95 -5.00 4.14 12.58
CA GLU A 95 -5.61 3.70 13.85
C GLU A 95 -6.90 4.44 14.19
N ARG A 96 -6.94 5.76 13.97
CA ARG A 96 -8.16 6.55 14.19
C ARG A 96 -9.25 6.18 13.20
N HIS A 97 -8.88 5.85 11.96
CA HIS A 97 -9.83 5.34 10.98
C HIS A 97 -10.38 3.98 11.39
N CYS A 98 -9.55 3.03 11.80
CA CYS A 98 -9.99 1.70 12.23
C CYS A 98 -11.00 1.76 13.39
N LYS A 99 -10.83 2.72 14.31
CA LYS A 99 -11.77 2.97 15.42
C LYS A 99 -13.13 3.53 14.97
N LYS A 100 -13.20 4.19 13.81
CA LYS A 100 -14.40 4.87 13.30
C LYS A 100 -15.05 4.17 12.12
N CYS A 101 -14.29 3.37 11.38
CA CYS A 101 -14.75 2.71 10.18
C CYS A 101 -15.83 1.70 10.54
N THR A 102 -17.02 1.88 9.96
CA THR A 102 -18.18 1.01 10.15
C THR A 102 -18.33 -0.02 9.04
N VAL A 103 -17.63 0.16 7.91
CA VAL A 103 -17.67 -0.75 6.76
C VAL A 103 -17.00 -2.07 7.15
N ARG A 104 -17.70 -3.19 6.91
CA ARG A 104 -17.21 -4.56 7.21
C ARG A 104 -17.38 -5.53 6.04
N HIS A 105 -17.87 -5.04 4.91
CA HIS A 105 -17.98 -5.75 3.65
C HIS A 105 -17.81 -4.74 2.51
N PRO A 106 -17.43 -5.19 1.30
CA PRO A 106 -17.32 -4.31 0.14
C PRO A 106 -18.64 -3.57 -0.14
N PRO A 107 -18.60 -2.30 -0.57
CA PRO A 107 -19.79 -1.54 -0.90
C PRO A 107 -20.40 -2.08 -2.20
N GLY A 108 -21.67 -2.48 -2.18
CA GLY A 108 -22.31 -3.05 -3.35
C GLY A 108 -23.42 -4.03 -3.00
N ASN A 109 -23.98 -4.65 -4.03
CA ASN A 109 -25.00 -5.68 -3.86
C ASN A 109 -24.34 -7.04 -3.71
N GLU A 110 -24.69 -7.80 -2.67
CA GLU A 110 -24.28 -9.21 -2.53
C GLU A 110 -25.06 -10.05 -3.55
N ILE A 111 -24.38 -10.53 -4.59
CA ILE A 111 -24.99 -11.31 -5.69
C ILE A 111 -24.81 -12.82 -5.53
N TYR A 112 -23.92 -13.23 -4.63
CA TYR A 112 -23.68 -14.63 -4.30
C TYR A 112 -23.20 -14.75 -2.86
N ARG A 113 -23.66 -15.79 -2.17
CA ARG A 113 -23.23 -16.13 -0.81
C ARG A 113 -23.13 -17.63 -0.64
N ASP A 114 -21.95 -18.06 -0.21
CA ASP A 114 -21.68 -19.41 0.31
C ASP A 114 -21.18 -19.30 1.77
N SER A 115 -20.92 -20.42 2.43
CA SER A 115 -20.53 -20.45 3.86
C SER A 115 -19.27 -19.65 4.18
N GLU A 116 -18.31 -19.59 3.25
CA GLU A 116 -17.01 -18.90 3.43
C GLU A 116 -16.81 -17.69 2.52
N VAL A 117 -17.54 -17.62 1.40
CA VAL A 117 -17.25 -16.66 0.33
C VAL A 117 -18.52 -15.93 -0.10
N SER A 118 -18.42 -14.61 -0.24
CA SER A 118 -19.48 -13.76 -0.77
C SER A 118 -18.93 -12.95 -1.94
N PHE A 119 -19.75 -12.75 -2.98
CA PHE A 119 -19.42 -11.86 -4.10
C PHE A 119 -20.29 -10.61 -4.06
N PHE A 120 -19.65 -9.46 -4.24
CA PHE A 120 -20.29 -8.16 -4.26
C PHE A 120 -20.14 -7.54 -5.65
N GLU A 121 -21.26 -7.11 -6.23
CA GLU A 121 -21.27 -6.29 -7.44
C GLU A 121 -21.10 -4.82 -7.06
N ILE A 122 -20.10 -4.18 -7.66
CA ILE A 122 -19.73 -2.78 -7.40
C ILE A 122 -19.74 -2.01 -8.72
N ASP A 123 -20.57 -0.96 -8.79
CA ASP A 123 -20.58 -0.03 -9.91
C ASP A 123 -19.57 1.10 -9.64
N GLY A 124 -18.49 1.14 -10.43
CA GLY A 124 -17.42 2.12 -10.28
C GLY A 124 -17.83 3.57 -10.52
N ALA A 125 -18.97 3.84 -11.17
CA ALA A 125 -19.47 5.20 -11.37
C ALA A 125 -20.28 5.73 -10.17
N ARG A 126 -20.69 4.85 -9.24
CA ARG A 126 -21.60 5.16 -8.13
C ARG A 126 -20.95 5.09 -6.75
N GLN A 127 -19.64 4.83 -6.70
CA GLN A 127 -18.84 4.72 -5.48
C GLN A 127 -17.84 5.87 -5.36
#